data_AF-A0A8T6R965-F1
#
_entry.id   AF-A0A8T6R965-F1
#
_cell.length_a   1.000
_cell.length_b   1.000
_cell.length_c   1.000
_cell.angle_alpha   90.00
_cell.angle_beta   90.00
_cell.angle_gamma   90.00
#
_symmetry.space_group_name_H-M   'P 1'
#
loop_
_entity.id
_entity.type
_entity.pdbx_description
1 polymer ?
#
loop_
_entity_poly.entity_id
_entity_poly.type
_entity_poly.pdbx_seq_one_letter_code
_entity_poly.pdbx_strand_id
1 'polypeptide(L)'
;MSATSHPALEWLVRRRDGESAALIGWRDGVPAATVRRVTDPYGPFPRATRQLGRTHIPEAVAGARARRWLQARRRGQSVTAIAAREGVAHQLVSRMTADYGPFPAPEVIEEWAQARRAGRTMAQIAAADDIPVTVVSRATRSHGPFTPIGPRLPDGVVGLKGLAQMVGVTEPTVVRWVRQDRTPAPDFITASGRRLWLPATLTRWLSDANLATCPDCRARCISLSHHRRIAHRP
;
A
#
# COMPACT_ATOMS: atom_id res chain seq x y z
N MET A 1 34.08 37.32 24.05
CA MET A 1 33.33 38.49 23.53
C MET A 1 32.51 38.01 22.34
N SER A 2 31.25 37.62 22.57
CA SER A 2 30.37 37.19 21.48
C SER A 2 29.95 38.44 20.69
N ALA A 3 30.34 38.52 19.41
CA ALA A 3 29.84 39.56 18.53
C ALA A 3 28.32 39.38 18.41
N THR A 4 27.57 40.35 18.91
CA THR A 4 26.12 40.41 18.75
C THR A 4 25.83 40.61 17.26
N SER A 5 25.62 39.52 16.52
CA SER A 5 25.18 39.62 15.13
C SER A 5 23.82 40.30 15.13
N HIS A 6 23.73 41.49 14.54
CA HIS A 6 22.49 42.24 14.39
C HIS A 6 21.87 41.87 13.05
N PRO A 7 20.89 40.93 12.99
CA PRO A 7 20.42 40.36 11.73
C PRO A 7 19.81 41.42 10.81
N ALA A 8 19.21 42.46 11.39
CA ALA A 8 18.67 43.60 10.66
C ALA A 8 19.72 44.37 9.84
N LEU A 9 20.94 44.54 10.37
CA LEU A 9 22.03 45.22 9.67
C LEU A 9 22.61 44.33 8.56
N GLU A 10 22.72 43.03 8.83
CA GLU A 10 23.16 42.06 7.83
C GLU A 10 22.18 41.96 6.65
N TRP A 11 20.87 41.95 6.94
CA TRP A 11 19.83 41.99 5.92
C TRP A 11 19.90 43.26 5.08
N LEU A 12 20.20 44.40 5.69
CA LEU A 12 20.32 45.68 5.00
C LEU A 12 21.52 45.71 4.05
N VAL A 13 22.68 45.20 4.48
CA VAL A 13 23.86 45.03 3.62
C VAL A 13 23.53 44.12 2.44
N ARG A 14 22.91 42.98 2.69
CA ARG A 14 22.54 42.01 1.64
C ARG A 14 21.48 42.56 0.66
N ARG A 15 20.52 43.35 1.16
CA ARG A 15 19.54 44.09 0.32
C ARG A 15 20.21 45.17 -0.53
N ARG A 16 21.20 45.89 0.02
CA ARG A 16 22.02 46.87 -0.73
C ARG A 16 22.82 46.18 -1.84
N ASP A 17 23.33 44.99 -1.56
CA ASP A 17 24.14 44.20 -2.50
C ASP A 17 23.28 43.42 -3.53
N GLY A 18 21.95 43.60 -3.49
CA GLY A 18 21.02 43.12 -4.52
C GLY A 18 20.35 41.78 -4.23
N GLU A 19 20.52 41.21 -3.03
CA GLU A 19 19.75 40.04 -2.62
C GLU A 19 18.26 40.37 -2.43
N SER A 20 17.39 39.45 -2.84
CA SER A 20 15.95 39.61 -2.59
C SER A 20 15.60 39.34 -1.12
N ALA A 21 14.60 40.03 -0.59
CA ALA A 21 14.07 39.75 0.76
C ALA A 21 13.58 38.30 0.93
N ALA A 22 13.17 37.66 -0.17
CA ALA A 22 12.80 36.25 -0.17
C ALA A 22 14.00 35.31 0.01
N LEU A 23 15.14 35.63 -0.61
CA LEU A 23 16.39 34.88 -0.47
C LEU A 23 16.97 35.01 0.95
N ILE A 24 16.99 36.23 1.49
CA ILE A 24 17.43 36.50 2.86
C ILE A 24 16.52 35.78 3.85
N GLY A 25 15.20 35.92 3.70
CA GLY A 25 14.24 35.26 4.59
C GLY A 25 14.35 33.74 4.57
N TRP A 26 14.56 33.15 3.38
CA TRP A 26 14.77 31.71 3.25
C TRP A 26 16.05 31.23 3.95
N ARG A 27 17.18 31.96 3.81
CA ARG A 27 18.46 31.59 4.44
C ARG A 27 18.41 31.70 5.96
N ASP A 28 17.74 32.73 6.45
CA ASP A 28 17.77 33.10 7.86
C ASP A 28 16.54 32.57 8.62
N GLY A 29 15.69 31.77 7.96
CA GLY A 29 14.54 31.10 8.57
C GLY A 29 13.40 32.06 8.97
N VAL A 30 13.30 33.22 8.33
CA VAL A 30 12.30 34.25 8.65
C VAL A 30 11.42 34.59 7.46
N PRO A 31 10.15 35.03 7.68
CA PRO A 31 9.30 35.46 6.59
C PRO A 31 9.91 36.63 5.79
N ALA A 32 9.82 36.57 4.46
CA ALA A 32 10.28 37.65 3.58
C ALA A 32 9.62 39.01 3.88
N ALA A 33 8.42 39.00 4.45
CA ALA A 33 7.73 40.20 4.93
C ALA A 33 8.44 40.84 6.14
N THR A 34 9.01 40.03 7.03
CA THR A 34 9.82 40.50 8.16
C THR A 34 11.08 41.20 7.67
N VAL A 35 11.80 40.60 6.72
CA VAL A 35 12.98 41.20 6.10
C VAL A 35 12.61 42.53 5.44
N ARG A 36 11.54 42.55 4.64
CA ARG A 36 11.01 43.79 4.01
C ARG A 36 10.68 44.87 5.02
N ARG A 37 9.88 44.56 6.04
CA ARG A 37 9.51 45.51 7.10
C ARG A 37 10.72 46.17 7.76
N VAL A 38 11.80 45.40 7.95
CA VAL A 38 13.03 45.86 8.57
C VAL A 38 13.89 46.68 7.61
N THR A 39 13.98 46.31 6.34
CA THR A 39 14.93 46.92 5.39
C THR A 39 14.32 48.02 4.54
N ASP A 40 13.04 47.94 4.19
CA ASP A 40 12.37 48.83 3.23
C ASP A 40 12.45 50.34 3.59
N PRO A 41 12.42 50.76 4.88
CA PRO A 41 12.64 52.16 5.26
C PRO A 41 14.00 52.76 4.83
N TYR A 42 14.98 51.91 4.50
CA TYR A 42 16.34 52.32 4.15
C TYR A 42 16.63 52.21 2.63
N GLY A 43 15.59 52.00 1.82
CA GLY A 43 15.67 51.92 0.34
C GLY A 43 15.55 53.29 -0.35
N PRO A 44 15.70 53.35 -1.69
CA PRO A 44 15.41 52.28 -2.65
C PRO A 44 16.57 51.29 -2.85
N PHE A 45 16.23 50.00 -2.91
CA PHE A 45 17.19 48.92 -3.16
C PHE A 45 17.24 48.55 -4.64
N PRO A 46 18.38 48.04 -5.15
CA PRO A 46 18.46 47.49 -6.50
C PRO A 46 17.36 46.45 -6.74
N ARG A 47 16.72 46.50 -7.92
CA ARG A 47 15.81 45.42 -8.32
C ARG A 47 16.61 44.12 -8.35
N ALA A 48 16.13 43.09 -7.66
CA ALA A 48 16.75 41.78 -7.68
C ALA A 48 16.95 41.35 -9.14
N THR A 49 18.20 41.29 -9.60
CA THR A 49 18.51 40.94 -10.99
C THR A 49 18.14 39.48 -11.21
N ARG A 50 17.81 39.06 -12.45
CA ARG A 50 17.43 37.67 -12.76
C ARG A 50 18.49 36.63 -12.34
N GLN A 51 19.72 37.04 -12.05
CA GLN A 51 20.81 36.21 -11.54
C GLN A 51 20.87 36.16 -10.00
N LEU A 52 20.61 37.26 -9.29
CA LEU A 52 20.70 37.34 -7.81
C LEU A 52 19.35 37.18 -7.10
N GLY A 53 18.24 37.36 -7.82
CA GLY A 53 16.87 37.10 -7.37
C GLY A 53 16.38 35.69 -7.67
N ARG A 54 17.15 34.89 -8.43
CA ARG A 54 16.95 33.45 -8.49
C ARG A 54 17.52 32.87 -7.21
N THR A 55 16.65 32.36 -6.36
CA THR A 55 17.02 31.51 -5.24
C THR A 55 17.91 30.38 -5.77
N HIS A 56 19.23 30.56 -5.71
CA HIS A 56 20.17 29.50 -6.05
C HIS A 56 20.14 28.55 -4.86
N ILE A 57 19.20 27.61 -4.89
CA ILE A 57 19.19 26.50 -3.94
C ILE A 57 20.53 25.79 -4.15
N PRO A 58 21.34 25.58 -3.08
CA PRO A 58 22.59 24.85 -3.21
C PRO A 58 22.34 23.51 -3.91
N GLU A 59 23.23 23.12 -4.82
CA GLU A 59 23.05 21.93 -5.65
C GLU A 59 22.80 20.67 -4.81
N ALA A 60 23.46 20.54 -3.66
CA ALA A 60 23.23 19.45 -2.71
C ALA A 60 21.77 19.40 -2.18
N VAL A 61 21.16 20.55 -1.92
CA VAL A 61 19.78 20.67 -1.43
C VAL A 61 18.79 20.39 -2.56
N ALA A 62 19.08 20.89 -3.77
CA ALA A 62 18.29 20.59 -4.97
C ALA A 62 18.33 19.10 -5.30
N GLY A 63 19.51 18.47 -5.22
CA GLY A 63 19.72 17.04 -5.43
C GLY A 63 19.04 16.18 -4.38
N ALA A 64 19.14 16.55 -3.09
CA ALA A 64 18.43 15.84 -2.03
C ALA A 64 16.91 15.90 -2.21
N ARG A 65 16.39 17.05 -2.62
CA ARG A 65 14.97 17.24 -2.94
C ARG A 65 14.55 16.40 -4.15
N ALA A 66 15.34 16.42 -5.23
CA ALA A 66 15.11 15.60 -6.41
C ALA A 66 15.01 14.10 -6.07
N ARG A 67 15.93 13.60 -5.23
CA ARG A 67 15.94 12.20 -4.79
C ARG A 67 14.69 11.83 -4.01
N ARG A 68 14.20 12.69 -3.11
CA ARG A 68 12.94 12.45 -2.38
C ARG A 68 11.75 12.39 -3.32
N TRP A 69 11.65 13.30 -4.27
CA TRP A 69 10.57 13.30 -5.27
C TRP A 69 10.63 12.05 -6.14
N LEU A 70 11.83 11.65 -6.55
CA LEU A 70 12.03 10.43 -7.31
C LEU A 70 11.56 9.20 -6.54
N GLN A 71 11.97 9.07 -5.26
CA GLN A 71 11.54 7.95 -4.42
C GLN A 71 10.01 7.91 -4.27
N ALA A 72 9.37 9.06 -4.02
CA ALA A 72 7.92 9.17 -3.94
C ALA A 72 7.23 8.73 -5.24
N ARG A 73 7.75 9.13 -6.40
CA ARG A 73 7.23 8.69 -7.70
C ARG A 73 7.44 7.20 -7.95
N ARG A 74 8.60 6.64 -7.57
CA ARG A 74 8.85 5.19 -7.64
C ARG A 74 7.85 4.40 -6.82
N ARG A 75 7.43 4.93 -5.67
CA ARG A 75 6.35 4.40 -4.81
C ARG A 75 4.93 4.69 -5.33
N GLY A 76 4.80 5.34 -6.48
CA GLY A 76 3.52 5.55 -7.16
C GLY A 76 2.77 6.83 -6.80
N GLN A 77 3.37 7.74 -6.02
CA GLN A 77 2.77 9.05 -5.77
C GLN A 77 2.73 9.90 -7.06
N SER A 78 1.64 10.63 -7.24
CA SER A 78 1.49 11.50 -8.41
C SER A 78 2.36 12.76 -8.29
N VAL A 79 2.73 13.32 -9.44
CA VAL A 79 3.44 14.60 -9.51
C VAL A 79 2.65 15.71 -8.80
N THR A 80 1.33 15.71 -8.93
CA THR A 80 0.46 16.70 -8.29
C THR A 80 0.42 16.56 -6.77
N ALA A 81 0.38 15.33 -6.24
CA ALA A 81 0.41 15.09 -4.80
C ALA A 81 1.75 15.50 -4.17
N ILE A 82 2.86 15.15 -4.83
CA ILE A 82 4.20 15.56 -4.41
C ILE A 82 4.32 17.09 -4.42
N ALA A 83 3.86 17.73 -5.50
CA ALA A 83 3.91 19.18 -5.66
C ALA A 83 3.11 19.92 -4.59
N ALA A 84 1.90 19.45 -4.30
CA ALA A 84 1.04 20.01 -3.26
C ALA A 84 1.69 19.89 -1.86
N ARG A 85 2.25 18.72 -1.52
CA ARG A 85 2.94 18.50 -0.25
C ARG A 85 4.17 19.38 -0.07
N GLU A 86 4.93 19.59 -1.14
CA GLU A 86 6.21 20.31 -1.12
C GLU A 86 6.07 21.82 -1.41
N GLY A 87 4.84 22.30 -1.69
CA GLY A 87 4.58 23.70 -2.00
C GLY A 87 5.27 24.19 -3.28
N VAL A 88 5.44 23.32 -4.27
CA VAL A 88 6.12 23.64 -5.54
C VAL A 88 5.19 23.45 -6.74
N ALA A 89 5.58 23.99 -7.90
CA ALA A 89 4.87 23.74 -9.15
C ALA A 89 5.03 22.28 -9.62
N HIS A 90 3.96 21.65 -10.07
CA HIS A 90 3.99 20.26 -10.55
C HIS A 90 4.91 20.08 -11.78
N GLN A 91 5.05 21.09 -12.64
CA GLN A 91 5.95 21.03 -13.80
C GLN A 91 7.42 20.88 -13.37
N LEU A 92 7.80 21.44 -12.21
CA LEU A 92 9.15 21.30 -11.68
C LEU A 92 9.42 19.86 -11.25
N VAL A 93 8.49 19.25 -10.49
CA VAL A 93 8.59 17.85 -10.08
C VAL A 93 8.64 16.93 -11.29
N SER A 94 7.77 17.17 -12.30
CA SER A 94 7.74 16.40 -13.54
C SER A 94 9.09 16.46 -14.26
N ARG A 95 9.60 17.65 -14.55
CA ARG A 95 10.87 17.86 -15.26
C ARG A 95 12.05 17.23 -14.55
N MET A 96 12.08 17.31 -13.22
CA MET A 96 13.18 16.77 -12.43
C MET A 96 13.16 15.24 -12.28
N THR A 97 12.06 14.59 -12.66
CA THR A 97 11.90 13.14 -12.48
C THR A 97 11.56 12.40 -13.78
N ALA A 98 11.38 13.10 -14.90
CA ALA A 98 10.92 12.55 -16.18
C ALA A 98 11.81 11.39 -16.68
N ASP A 99 13.12 11.57 -16.61
CA ASP A 99 14.10 10.64 -17.18
C ASP A 99 14.30 9.35 -16.37
N TYR A 100 13.66 9.25 -15.21
CA TYR A 100 13.85 8.13 -14.27
C TYR A 100 12.65 7.18 -14.20
N GLY A 101 11.70 7.32 -15.14
CA GLY A 101 10.56 6.42 -15.27
C GLY A 101 10.97 5.01 -15.75
N PRO A 102 10.04 4.03 -15.70
CA PRO A 102 8.61 4.16 -15.45
C PRO A 102 8.21 4.32 -13.97
N PHE A 103 7.02 4.89 -13.74
CA PHE A 103 6.44 5.11 -12.41
C PHE A 103 5.03 4.50 -12.32
N PRO A 104 4.68 3.73 -11.27
CA PRO A 104 5.56 3.26 -10.18
C PRO A 104 6.70 2.39 -10.71
N ALA A 105 7.75 2.23 -9.91
CA ALA A 105 8.90 1.42 -10.33
C ALA A 105 8.50 -0.07 -10.38
N PRO A 106 9.00 -0.86 -11.35
CA PRO A 106 8.59 -2.26 -11.52
C PRO A 106 8.78 -3.11 -10.25
N GLU A 107 9.85 -2.90 -9.51
CA GLU A 107 10.11 -3.63 -8.26
C GLU A 107 9.08 -3.34 -7.16
N VAL A 108 8.53 -2.13 -7.13
CA VAL A 108 7.45 -1.76 -6.20
C VAL A 108 6.13 -2.44 -6.60
N ILE A 109 5.88 -2.59 -7.90
CA ILE A 109 4.70 -3.31 -8.40
C ILE A 109 4.75 -4.79 -7.98
N GLU A 110 5.92 -5.41 -8.07
CA GLU A 110 6.10 -6.80 -7.60
C GLU A 110 5.96 -6.91 -6.07
N GLU A 111 6.50 -5.95 -5.31
CA GLU A 111 6.29 -5.86 -3.85
C GLU A 111 4.79 -5.81 -3.50
N TRP A 112 4.01 -4.98 -4.19
CA TRP A 112 2.57 -4.91 -4.00
C TRP A 112 1.85 -6.21 -4.38
N ALA A 113 2.26 -6.86 -5.48
CA ALA A 113 1.68 -8.13 -5.89
C ALA A 113 1.93 -9.22 -4.84
N GLN A 114 3.14 -9.29 -4.28
CA GLN A 114 3.48 -10.21 -3.19
C GLN A 114 2.68 -9.90 -1.92
N ALA A 115 2.55 -8.62 -1.54
CA ALA A 115 1.73 -8.21 -0.39
C ALA A 115 0.26 -8.63 -0.55
N ARG A 116 -0.29 -8.52 -1.76
CA ARG A 116 -1.65 -9.01 -2.07
C ARG A 116 -1.77 -10.53 -1.97
N ARG A 117 -0.77 -11.29 -2.46
CA ARG A 117 -0.71 -12.76 -2.30
C ARG A 117 -0.62 -13.17 -0.83
N ALA A 118 0.06 -12.38 -0.01
CA ALA A 118 0.16 -12.55 1.43
C ALA A 118 -1.11 -12.10 2.20
N GLY A 119 -2.15 -11.62 1.50
CA GLY A 119 -3.43 -11.28 2.11
C GLY A 119 -3.59 -9.84 2.58
N ARG A 120 -2.62 -8.95 2.33
CA ARG A 120 -2.82 -7.51 2.59
C ARG A 120 -3.84 -6.95 1.60
N THR A 121 -4.77 -6.15 2.10
CA THR A 121 -5.78 -5.51 1.25
C THR A 121 -5.14 -4.39 0.43
N MET A 122 -5.74 -4.09 -0.73
CA MET A 122 -5.27 -2.98 -1.56
C MET A 122 -5.34 -1.64 -0.84
N ALA A 123 -6.31 -1.46 0.07
CA ALA A 123 -6.41 -0.27 0.91
C ALA A 123 -5.23 -0.15 1.89
N GLN A 124 -4.81 -1.26 2.50
CA GLN A 124 -3.64 -1.28 3.40
C GLN A 124 -2.32 -0.99 2.66
N ILE A 125 -2.19 -1.49 1.43
CA ILE A 125 -1.01 -1.22 0.59
C ILE A 125 -1.01 0.26 0.17
N ALA A 126 -2.15 0.74 -0.33
CA ALA A 126 -2.31 2.12 -0.79
C ALA A 126 -2.05 3.14 0.33
N ALA A 127 -2.53 2.87 1.54
CA ALA A 127 -2.30 3.72 2.71
C ALA A 127 -0.82 3.76 3.13
N ALA A 128 -0.08 2.66 2.98
CA ALA A 128 1.33 2.60 3.36
C ALA A 128 2.23 3.50 2.50
N ASP A 129 1.89 3.64 1.22
CA ASP A 129 2.64 4.46 0.24
C ASP A 129 2.00 5.84 0.00
N ASP A 130 0.90 6.17 0.69
CA ASP A 130 0.11 7.41 0.50
C ASP A 130 -0.30 7.61 -0.97
N ILE A 131 -0.91 6.56 -1.54
CA ILE A 131 -1.37 6.52 -2.93
C ILE A 131 -2.84 6.12 -3.04
N PRO A 132 -3.53 6.41 -4.16
CA PRO A 132 -4.87 5.90 -4.40
C PRO A 132 -4.90 4.38 -4.60
N VAL A 133 -5.94 3.72 -4.07
CA VAL A 133 -6.19 2.27 -4.27
C VAL A 133 -6.24 1.87 -5.75
N THR A 134 -6.69 2.78 -6.62
CA THR A 134 -6.75 2.58 -8.07
C THR A 134 -5.38 2.39 -8.71
N VAL A 135 -4.32 2.98 -8.15
CA VAL A 135 -2.93 2.83 -8.62
C VAL A 135 -2.47 1.39 -8.37
N VAL A 136 -2.63 0.90 -7.13
CA VAL A 136 -2.32 -0.49 -6.76
C VAL A 136 -3.12 -1.47 -7.62
N SER A 137 -4.42 -1.20 -7.81
CA SER A 137 -5.32 -2.02 -8.64
C SER A 137 -4.82 -2.20 -10.06
N ARG A 138 -4.51 -1.09 -10.73
CA ARG A 138 -4.09 -1.08 -12.13
C ARG A 138 -2.72 -1.75 -12.28
N ALA A 139 -1.77 -1.40 -11.42
CA ALA A 139 -0.40 -1.88 -11.49
C ALA A 139 -0.31 -3.40 -11.27
N THR A 140 -1.08 -3.93 -10.32
CA THR A 140 -0.99 -5.36 -9.96
C THR A 140 -1.97 -6.24 -10.74
N ARG A 141 -2.82 -5.69 -11.63
CA ARG A 141 -3.88 -6.43 -12.34
C ARG A 141 -3.36 -7.66 -13.08
N SER A 142 -2.24 -7.54 -13.78
CA SER A 142 -1.62 -8.62 -14.57
C SER A 142 -0.97 -9.72 -13.72
N HIS A 143 -0.81 -9.50 -12.40
CA HIS A 143 -0.11 -10.42 -11.50
C HIS A 143 -1.06 -11.33 -10.70
N GLY A 144 -2.37 -11.27 -10.99
CA GLY A 144 -3.42 -12.10 -10.39
C GLY A 144 -3.58 -13.47 -11.05
N PRO A 145 -4.49 -14.32 -10.55
CA PRO A 145 -5.56 -14.01 -9.58
C PRO A 145 -5.05 -13.85 -8.14
N PHE A 146 -5.57 -12.84 -7.43
CA PHE A 146 -5.37 -12.68 -6.00
C PHE A 146 -6.60 -13.24 -5.30
N THR A 147 -6.55 -14.52 -4.93
CA THR A 147 -7.67 -15.17 -4.25
C THR A 147 -7.91 -14.47 -2.92
N PRO A 148 -9.13 -14.00 -2.63
CA PRO A 148 -9.44 -13.48 -1.31
C PRO A 148 -9.12 -14.56 -0.29
N ILE A 149 -8.25 -14.27 0.68
CA ILE A 149 -8.18 -15.10 1.88
C ILE A 149 -9.53 -14.87 2.56
N GLY A 150 -10.45 -15.81 2.36
CA GLY A 150 -11.75 -15.80 3.02
C GLY A 150 -11.54 -15.62 4.53
N PRO A 151 -12.52 -15.03 5.25
CA PRO A 151 -12.33 -14.70 6.65
C PRO A 151 -11.82 -15.94 7.41
N ARG A 152 -10.69 -15.77 8.11
CA ARG A 152 -10.14 -16.81 8.98
C ARG A 152 -11.25 -17.18 9.95
N LEU A 153 -11.59 -18.46 9.99
CA LEU A 153 -12.61 -18.94 10.92
C LEU A 153 -12.08 -18.77 12.35
N PRO A 154 -12.94 -18.45 13.33
CA PRO A 154 -12.56 -18.50 14.73
C PRO A 154 -11.97 -19.86 15.09
N ASP A 155 -11.02 -19.86 16.02
CA ASP A 155 -10.46 -21.12 16.53
C ASP A 155 -11.57 -21.99 17.13
N GLY A 156 -11.48 -23.30 16.92
CA GLY A 156 -12.51 -24.24 17.35
C GLY A 156 -13.73 -24.34 16.44
N VAL A 157 -13.71 -23.72 15.25
CA VAL A 157 -14.79 -23.82 14.25
C VAL A 157 -14.27 -24.32 12.92
N VAL A 158 -15.01 -25.25 12.30
CA VAL A 158 -14.69 -25.90 11.04
C VAL A 158 -15.69 -25.47 9.96
N GLY A 159 -15.18 -25.02 8.81
CA GLY A 159 -15.98 -24.75 7.61
C GLY A 159 -15.81 -25.83 6.55
N LEU A 160 -16.38 -25.62 5.36
CA LEU A 160 -16.38 -26.60 4.27
C LEU A 160 -14.99 -27.12 3.90
N LYS A 161 -14.00 -26.24 3.76
CA LYS A 161 -12.61 -26.60 3.48
C LYS A 161 -12.00 -27.48 4.57
N GLY A 162 -12.25 -27.17 5.84
CA GLY A 162 -11.75 -27.96 6.96
C GLY A 162 -12.43 -29.32 7.04
N LEU A 163 -13.75 -29.39 6.81
CA LEU A 163 -14.48 -30.65 6.70
C LEU A 163 -13.93 -31.52 5.56
N ALA A 164 -13.67 -30.93 4.39
CA ALA A 164 -13.07 -31.62 3.24
C ALA A 164 -11.71 -32.25 3.59
N GLN A 165 -10.87 -31.51 4.32
CA GLN A 165 -9.60 -32.03 4.82
C GLN A 165 -9.79 -33.17 5.82
N MET A 166 -10.73 -33.05 6.77
CA MET A 166 -11.00 -34.10 7.76
C MET A 166 -11.42 -35.43 7.13
N VAL A 167 -12.17 -35.38 6.03
CA VAL A 167 -12.62 -36.60 5.31
C VAL A 167 -11.71 -37.02 4.17
N GLY A 168 -10.70 -36.22 3.82
CA GLY A 168 -9.80 -36.51 2.69
C GLY A 168 -10.48 -36.44 1.32
N VAL A 169 -11.52 -35.61 1.15
CA VAL A 169 -12.18 -35.39 -0.16
C VAL A 169 -12.04 -33.93 -0.60
N THR A 170 -12.45 -33.62 -1.83
CA THR A 170 -12.37 -32.24 -2.34
C THR A 170 -13.49 -31.36 -1.74
N GLU A 171 -13.25 -30.06 -1.60
CA GLU A 171 -14.26 -29.10 -1.12
C GLU A 171 -15.57 -29.12 -1.94
N PRO A 172 -15.54 -29.22 -3.29
CA PRO A 172 -16.76 -29.40 -4.08
C PRO A 172 -17.58 -30.65 -3.71
N THR A 173 -16.93 -31.76 -3.35
CA THR A 173 -17.62 -32.97 -2.88
C THR A 173 -18.37 -32.70 -1.58
N VAL A 174 -17.75 -31.99 -0.63
CA VAL A 174 -18.41 -31.61 0.63
C VAL A 174 -19.54 -30.62 0.39
N VAL A 175 -19.36 -29.61 -0.48
CA VAL A 175 -20.44 -28.69 -0.88
C VAL A 175 -21.65 -29.46 -1.39
N ARG A 176 -21.43 -30.50 -2.22
CA ARG A 176 -22.51 -31.35 -2.71
C ARG A 176 -23.21 -32.12 -1.57
N TRP A 177 -22.46 -32.66 -0.61
CA TRP A 177 -23.05 -33.36 0.54
C TRP A 177 -23.93 -32.44 1.39
N VAL A 178 -23.48 -31.21 1.61
CA VAL A 178 -24.22 -30.19 2.36
C VAL A 178 -25.52 -29.82 1.66
N ARG A 179 -25.51 -29.70 0.32
CA ARG A 179 -26.73 -29.45 -0.47
C ARG A 179 -27.71 -30.63 -0.48
N GLN A 180 -27.24 -31.83 -0.17
CA GLN A 180 -28.03 -33.05 -0.12
C GLN A 180 -28.37 -33.46 1.32
N ASP A 181 -28.11 -32.59 2.29
CA ASP A 181 -28.31 -32.81 3.72
C ASP A 181 -27.69 -34.13 4.23
N ARG A 182 -26.51 -34.47 3.69
CA ARG A 182 -25.71 -35.65 4.08
C ARG A 182 -24.64 -35.35 5.12
N THR A 183 -24.65 -34.14 5.67
CA THR A 183 -23.77 -33.68 6.74
C THR A 183 -24.62 -33.42 7.99
N PRO A 184 -24.05 -33.40 9.20
CA PRO A 184 -24.81 -33.04 10.38
C PRO A 184 -25.30 -31.60 10.26
N ALA A 185 -26.34 -31.26 11.01
CA ALA A 185 -26.78 -29.88 11.13
C ALA A 185 -25.60 -28.99 11.57
N PRO A 186 -25.42 -27.80 10.95
CA PRO A 186 -24.36 -26.90 11.35
C PRO A 186 -24.64 -26.35 12.75
N ASP A 187 -23.59 -26.26 13.57
CA ASP A 187 -23.65 -25.64 14.90
C ASP A 187 -23.87 -24.12 14.78
N PHE A 188 -23.38 -23.51 13.69
CA PHE A 188 -23.59 -22.10 13.40
C PHE A 188 -23.89 -21.84 11.93
N ILE A 189 -24.79 -20.89 11.68
CA ILE A 189 -25.02 -20.30 10.35
C ILE A 189 -24.70 -18.81 10.46
N THR A 190 -23.71 -18.34 9.70
CA THR A 190 -23.34 -16.91 9.70
C THR A 190 -24.45 -16.08 9.05
N ALA A 191 -24.45 -14.76 9.27
CA ALA A 191 -25.36 -13.84 8.57
C ALA A 191 -25.28 -13.93 7.03
N SER A 192 -24.12 -14.34 6.49
CA SER A 192 -23.92 -14.59 5.07
C SER A 192 -24.35 -16.00 4.61
N GLY A 193 -24.99 -16.79 5.47
CA GLY A 193 -25.43 -18.16 5.19
C GLY A 193 -24.34 -19.23 5.21
N ARG A 194 -23.13 -18.93 5.72
CA ARG A 194 -22.07 -19.96 5.81
C ARG A 194 -22.39 -20.93 6.94
N ARG A 195 -22.44 -22.21 6.60
CA ARG A 195 -22.58 -23.32 7.56
C ARG A 195 -21.22 -23.63 8.19
N LEU A 196 -21.20 -23.69 9.52
CA LEU A 196 -20.02 -23.93 10.33
C LEU A 196 -20.32 -24.99 11.38
N TRP A 197 -19.30 -25.78 11.73
CA TRP A 197 -19.43 -26.88 12.69
C TRP A 197 -18.36 -26.79 13.78
N LEU A 198 -18.67 -27.34 14.94
CA LEU A 198 -17.70 -27.65 15.96
C LEU A 198 -16.95 -28.96 15.60
N PRO A 199 -15.65 -29.06 15.91
CA PRO A 199 -14.89 -30.29 15.71
C PRO A 199 -15.55 -31.51 16.38
N ALA A 200 -16.15 -31.34 17.56
CA ALA A 200 -16.84 -32.42 18.27
C ALA A 200 -18.06 -32.95 17.49
N THR A 201 -18.87 -32.06 16.91
CA THR A 201 -20.02 -32.41 16.08
C THR A 201 -19.59 -33.20 14.86
N LEU A 202 -18.55 -32.73 14.16
CA LEU A 202 -17.99 -33.46 13.02
C LEU A 202 -17.38 -34.80 13.42
N THR A 203 -16.66 -34.87 14.54
CA THR A 203 -16.03 -36.13 15.02
C THR A 203 -17.08 -37.18 15.38
N ARG A 204 -18.16 -36.77 16.05
CA ARG A 204 -19.28 -37.67 16.38
C ARG A 204 -19.97 -38.15 15.12
N TRP A 205 -20.35 -37.23 14.22
CA TRP A 205 -20.93 -37.59 12.94
C TRP A 205 -20.01 -38.52 12.15
N LEU A 206 -18.71 -38.25 12.11
CA LEU A 206 -17.74 -39.12 11.45
C LEU A 206 -17.64 -40.50 12.09
N SER A 207 -17.96 -40.67 13.37
CA SER A 207 -17.96 -42.00 13.99
C SER A 207 -19.18 -42.82 13.56
N ASP A 208 -20.33 -42.15 13.39
CA ASP A 208 -21.61 -42.79 13.10
C ASP A 208 -21.96 -42.84 11.60
N ALA A 209 -21.34 -41.97 10.79
CA ALA A 209 -21.65 -41.86 9.39
C ALA A 209 -21.20 -43.12 8.65
N ASN A 210 -22.11 -43.67 7.85
CA ASN A 210 -21.86 -44.80 6.96
C ASN A 210 -20.99 -44.39 5.75
N LEU A 211 -19.77 -43.92 6.04
CA LEU A 211 -18.74 -43.55 5.08
C LEU A 211 -17.75 -44.68 4.96
N ALA A 212 -17.53 -45.14 3.74
CA ALA A 212 -16.52 -46.12 3.44
C ALA A 212 -15.14 -45.45 3.31
N THR A 213 -14.09 -46.12 3.80
CA THR A 213 -12.72 -45.61 3.77
C THR A 213 -12.00 -46.17 2.55
N CYS A 214 -11.44 -45.29 1.72
CA CYS A 214 -10.67 -45.67 0.54
C CYS A 214 -9.36 -46.35 0.96
N PRO A 215 -9.03 -47.56 0.48
CA PRO A 215 -7.78 -48.22 0.83
C PRO A 215 -6.55 -47.52 0.24
N ASP A 216 -6.71 -46.79 -0.88
CA ASP A 216 -5.61 -46.19 -1.63
C ASP A 216 -5.16 -44.85 -1.02
N CYS A 217 -6.10 -44.01 -0.56
CA CYS A 217 -5.79 -42.67 -0.03
C CYS A 217 -6.39 -42.36 1.35
N ARG A 218 -7.07 -43.32 1.99
CA ARG A 218 -7.76 -43.18 3.28
C ARG A 218 -8.89 -42.14 3.32
N ALA A 219 -9.30 -41.61 2.16
CA ALA A 219 -10.46 -40.74 2.07
C ALA A 219 -11.73 -41.45 2.53
N ARG A 220 -12.54 -40.77 3.34
CA ARG A 220 -13.84 -41.26 3.82
C ARG A 220 -14.92 -40.74 2.89
N CYS A 221 -15.61 -41.64 2.19
CA CYS A 221 -16.50 -41.28 1.11
C CYS A 221 -17.79 -42.12 1.12
N ILE A 222 -18.86 -41.55 0.57
CA ILE A 222 -20.16 -42.23 0.50
C ILE A 222 -20.16 -43.38 -0.51
N SER A 223 -19.37 -43.26 -1.58
CA SER A 223 -19.28 -44.27 -2.63
C SER A 223 -17.82 -44.47 -3.01
N LEU A 224 -17.26 -45.62 -2.60
CA LEU A 224 -15.90 -46.02 -2.94
C LEU A 224 -15.69 -46.11 -4.45
N SER A 225 -16.60 -46.76 -5.16
CA SER A 225 -16.49 -46.94 -6.62
C SER A 225 -16.44 -45.60 -7.35
N HIS A 226 -17.30 -44.66 -6.97
CA HIS A 226 -17.31 -43.33 -7.56
C HIS A 226 -16.05 -42.52 -7.20
N HIS A 227 -15.63 -42.58 -5.93
CA HIS A 227 -14.41 -41.92 -5.48
C HIS A 227 -13.19 -42.43 -6.24
N ARG A 228 -12.97 -43.75 -6.31
CA ARG A 228 -11.82 -44.35 -7.01
C ARG A 228 -11.81 -43.99 -8.50
N ARG A 229 -12.97 -43.99 -9.17
CA ARG A 229 -13.07 -43.60 -10.59
C ARG A 229 -12.64 -42.15 -10.86
N ILE A 230 -12.90 -41.23 -9.92
CA ILE A 230 -12.55 -39.80 -10.08
C ILE A 230 -11.13 -39.51 -9.58
N ALA A 231 -10.79 -40.01 -8.40
CA ALA A 231 -9.56 -39.64 -7.68
C ALA A 231 -8.36 -40.54 -7.98
N HIS A 232 -8.61 -41.77 -8.46
CA HIS A 232 -7.59 -42.78 -8.74
C HIS A 232 -7.70 -43.35 -10.15
N ARG A 233 -8.19 -42.53 -11.10
CA ARG A 233 -8.17 -42.91 -12.52
C ARG A 233 -6.71 -43.25 -12.89
N PRO A 234 -6.45 -44.37 -13.59
CA PRO A 234 -5.13 -44.66 -14.11
C PRO A 234 -4.67 -43.58 -15.10
#